data_AF-A0A2R7JU49-F1
#
_entry.id   AF-A0A2R7JU49-F1
#
_cell.length_a   1.000
_cell.length_b   1.000
_cell.length_c   1.000
_cell.angle_alpha   90.00
_cell.angle_beta   90.00
_cell.angle_gamma   90.00
#
_symmetry.space_group_name_H-M   'P 1'
#
loop_
_entity.id
_entity.type
_entity.pdbx_description
1 polymer ?
#
loop_
_entity_poly.entity_id
_entity_poly.type
_entity_poly.pdbx_seq_one_letter_code
_entity_poly.pdbx_strand_id
1 'polypeptide(L)'
;IFLLISHAPGRLLPTIRSRCRQLRFDPLNDDAMTSVLRERLPTADAAEIAALIRIANGSPGRALGFAGLDLAALDSALTAIAQSGDPDNRRRVKLAKSLALKAAQPRYEAFLERAPAFIAAAAPTLHGERLRTALDGYDAARTLAATARALTLDAQATVYEMAGIVARLAR
;
A
#
# COMPACT_ATOMS: atom_id res chain seq x y z
N ILE A 1 8.71 28.55 -17.61
CA ILE A 1 8.84 27.84 -16.30
C ILE A 1 8.51 26.38 -16.56
N PHE A 2 9.38 25.44 -16.16
CA PHE A 2 9.12 24.00 -16.26
C PHE A 2 8.85 23.44 -14.86
N LEU A 3 7.83 22.60 -14.74
CA LEU A 3 7.50 21.88 -13.50
C LEU A 3 7.67 20.39 -13.76
N LEU A 4 8.56 19.74 -13.02
CA LEU A 4 8.81 18.30 -13.09
C LEU A 4 8.38 17.67 -11.76
N ILE A 5 7.53 16.64 -11.83
CA ILE A 5 7.03 15.91 -10.66
C ILE A 5 7.55 14.48 -10.73
N SER A 6 8.18 13.99 -9.65
CA SER A 6 8.66 12.62 -9.54
C SER A 6 8.51 12.09 -8.12
N HIS A 7 7.93 10.91 -7.98
CA HIS A 7 7.80 10.18 -6.72
C HIS A 7 9.06 9.36 -6.37
N ALA A 8 10.04 9.31 -7.27
CA ALA A 8 11.32 8.61 -7.09
C ALA A 8 12.47 9.40 -7.76
N PRO A 9 12.81 10.60 -7.23
CA PRO A 9 13.78 11.49 -7.88
C PRO A 9 15.17 10.84 -8.04
N GLY A 10 15.54 9.86 -7.22
CA GLY A 10 16.78 9.09 -7.37
C GLY A 10 16.88 8.26 -8.65
N ARG A 11 15.74 7.95 -9.30
CA ARG A 11 15.70 7.25 -10.59
C ARG A 11 15.82 8.20 -11.80
N LEU A 12 15.85 9.50 -11.58
CA LEU A 12 16.06 10.48 -12.65
C LEU A 12 17.54 10.56 -13.01
N LEU A 13 17.82 10.83 -14.29
CA LEU A 13 19.18 11.09 -14.74
C LEU A 13 19.81 12.22 -13.90
N PRO A 14 21.08 12.08 -13.47
CA PRO A 14 21.76 13.11 -12.68
C PRO A 14 21.74 14.49 -13.35
N THR A 15 21.75 14.54 -14.69
CA THR A 15 21.72 15.76 -15.50
C THR A 15 20.39 16.52 -15.45
N ILE A 16 19.27 15.82 -15.21
CA ILE A 16 17.96 16.46 -14.97
C ILE A 16 17.94 17.04 -13.56
N ARG A 17 18.41 16.25 -12.57
CA ARG A 17 18.40 16.66 -11.16
C ARG A 17 19.23 17.90 -10.89
N SER A 18 20.41 18.02 -11.50
CA SER A 18 21.31 19.16 -11.28
C SER A 18 20.79 20.48 -11.86
N ARG A 19 19.88 20.42 -12.83
CA ARG A 19 19.29 21.59 -13.50
C ARG A 19 17.94 22.02 -12.93
N CYS A 20 17.37 21.26 -11.98
CA CYS A 20 16.09 21.58 -11.35
C CYS A 20 16.28 22.00 -9.88
N ARG A 21 15.60 23.07 -9.46
CA ARG A 21 15.45 23.37 -8.03
C ARG A 21 14.58 22.27 -7.39
N GLN A 22 15.10 21.63 -6.35
CA GLN A 22 14.33 20.64 -5.61
C GLN A 22 13.37 21.32 -4.64
N LEU A 23 12.09 21.01 -4.78
CA LEU A 23 11.06 21.33 -3.79
C LEU A 23 10.53 20.00 -3.26
N ARG A 24 10.82 19.71 -1.99
CA ARG A 24 10.37 18.47 -1.34
C ARG A 24 8.94 18.66 -0.83
N PHE A 25 8.10 17.69 -1.13
CA PHE A 25 6.76 17.57 -0.56
C PHE A 25 6.86 16.52 0.54
N ASP A 26 7.15 16.97 1.75
CA ASP A 26 7.19 16.07 2.89
C ASP A 26 5.76 15.64 3.26
N PRO A 27 5.57 14.43 3.84
CA PRO A 27 4.26 13.96 4.26
C PRO A 27 3.58 14.95 5.21
N LEU A 28 2.26 15.11 5.08
CA LEU A 28 1.49 15.89 6.04
C LEU A 28 1.52 15.20 7.41
N ASN A 29 1.58 16.01 8.46
CA ASN A 29 1.39 15.54 9.83
C ASN A 29 -0.10 15.21 10.09
N ASP A 30 -0.35 14.54 11.21
CA ASP A 30 -1.68 14.04 11.56
C ASP A 30 -2.71 15.18 11.71
N ASP A 31 -2.31 16.35 12.20
CA ASP A 31 -3.20 17.52 12.35
C ASP A 31 -3.63 18.10 10.99
N ALA A 32 -2.68 18.26 10.07
CA ALA A 32 -2.96 18.72 8.71
C ALA A 32 -3.79 17.69 7.94
N MET A 33 -3.47 16.40 8.09
CA MET A 33 -4.27 15.31 7.54
C MET A 33 -5.71 15.33 8.09
N THR A 34 -5.88 15.47 9.41
CA THR A 34 -7.20 15.55 10.05
C THR A 34 -8.02 16.71 9.47
N SER A 35 -7.39 17.88 9.32
CA SER A 35 -8.04 19.08 8.77
C SER A 35 -8.56 18.84 7.36
N VAL A 36 -7.70 18.30 6.47
CA VAL A 36 -8.09 18.00 5.08
C VAL A 36 -9.17 16.92 5.02
N LEU A 37 -9.06 15.86 5.82
CA LEU A 37 -10.01 14.75 5.77
C LEU A 37 -11.38 15.14 6.33
N ARG A 38 -11.46 15.95 7.39
CA ARG A 38 -12.76 16.45 7.88
C ARG A 38 -13.47 17.34 6.87
N GLU A 39 -12.72 18.14 6.11
CA GLU A 39 -13.29 18.96 5.03
C GLU A 39 -13.86 18.08 3.90
N ARG A 40 -13.16 17.00 3.56
CA ARG A 40 -13.48 16.15 2.39
C ARG A 40 -14.43 14.99 2.71
N LEU A 41 -14.50 14.56 3.97
CA LEU A 41 -15.33 13.46 4.47
C LEU A 41 -16.16 13.96 5.67
N PRO A 42 -17.11 14.89 5.47
CA PRO A 42 -17.84 15.52 6.58
C PRO A 42 -18.71 14.54 7.38
N THR A 43 -19.00 13.37 6.82
CA THR A 43 -19.82 12.31 7.44
C THR A 43 -18.99 11.21 8.10
N ALA A 44 -17.67 11.19 7.91
CA ALA A 44 -16.80 10.18 8.52
C ALA A 44 -16.64 10.45 10.01
N ASP A 45 -16.71 9.40 10.82
CA ASP A 45 -16.51 9.53 12.27
C ASP A 45 -15.01 9.68 12.64
N ALA A 46 -14.74 10.01 13.90
CA ALA A 46 -13.37 10.23 14.36
C ALA A 46 -12.49 8.96 14.26
N ALA A 47 -13.08 7.77 14.37
CA ALA A 47 -12.35 6.51 14.29
C ALA A 47 -11.96 6.19 12.83
N GLU A 48 -12.84 6.45 11.87
CA GLU A 48 -12.57 6.34 10.44
C GLU A 48 -11.46 7.32 10.03
N ILE A 49 -11.55 8.60 10.43
CA ILE A 49 -10.50 9.59 10.15
C ILE A 49 -9.15 9.13 10.71
N ALA A 50 -9.10 8.71 11.99
CA ALA A 50 -7.87 8.22 12.59
C ALA A 50 -7.31 6.97 11.88
N ALA A 51 -8.18 6.07 11.43
CA ALA A 51 -7.75 4.91 10.65
C ALA A 51 -7.14 5.32 9.30
N LEU A 52 -7.78 6.25 8.58
CA LEU A 52 -7.28 6.77 7.30
C LEU A 52 -5.92 7.48 7.45
N ILE A 53 -5.71 8.25 8.53
CA ILE A 53 -4.44 8.93 8.80
C ILE A 53 -3.30 7.91 8.94
N ARG A 54 -3.49 6.88 9.78
CA ARG A 54 -2.45 5.86 10.04
C ARG A 54 -1.97 5.14 8.79
N ILE A 55 -2.85 4.93 7.81
CA ILE A 55 -2.55 4.12 6.62
C ILE A 55 -2.18 4.96 5.40
N ALA A 56 -2.54 6.24 5.38
CA ALA A 56 -2.27 7.14 4.26
C ALA A 56 -0.85 7.69 4.20
N ASN A 57 -0.05 7.49 5.27
CA ASN A 57 1.35 7.94 5.36
C ASN A 57 1.51 9.43 4.97
N GLY A 58 0.65 10.30 5.52
CA GLY A 58 0.67 11.75 5.28
C GLY A 58 0.22 12.19 3.89
N SER A 59 -0.46 11.34 3.11
CA SER A 59 -1.02 11.69 1.79
C SER A 59 -2.55 11.73 1.81
N PRO A 60 -3.18 12.93 1.69
CA PRO A 60 -4.64 13.04 1.68
C PRO A 60 -5.31 12.28 0.54
N GLY A 61 -4.72 12.32 -0.66
CA GLY A 61 -5.26 11.61 -1.82
C GLY A 61 -5.34 10.09 -1.59
N ARG A 62 -4.32 9.52 -0.92
CA ARG A 62 -4.33 8.10 -0.54
C ARG A 62 -5.42 7.81 0.49
N ALA A 63 -5.54 8.64 1.54
CA ALA A 63 -6.61 8.51 2.52
C ALA A 63 -8.01 8.56 1.89
N LEU A 64 -8.26 9.50 0.99
CA LEU A 64 -9.55 9.62 0.30
C LEU A 64 -9.84 8.41 -0.58
N GLY A 65 -8.84 7.85 -1.26
CA GLY A 65 -8.97 6.61 -2.02
C GLY A 65 -9.31 5.40 -1.17
N PHE A 66 -9.13 5.47 0.16
CA PHE A 66 -9.38 4.40 1.10
C PHE A 66 -10.68 4.53 1.90
N ALA A 67 -11.32 5.69 1.87
CA ALA A 67 -12.56 5.95 2.60
C ALA A 67 -13.67 4.97 2.19
N GLY A 68 -14.39 4.42 3.17
CA GLY A 68 -15.45 3.43 2.92
C GLY A 68 -15.01 2.05 2.39
N LEU A 69 -13.71 1.77 2.22
CA LEU A 69 -13.22 0.49 1.69
C LEU A 69 -12.93 -0.58 2.75
N ASP A 70 -13.19 -0.29 4.03
CA ASP A 70 -12.92 -1.20 5.16
C ASP A 70 -11.49 -1.77 5.08
N LEU A 71 -10.53 -0.85 5.07
CA LEU A 71 -9.10 -1.18 5.08
C LEU A 71 -8.67 -1.87 6.38
N ALA A 72 -9.41 -1.70 7.47
CA ALA A 72 -9.15 -2.41 8.72
C ALA A 72 -9.19 -3.93 8.51
N ALA A 73 -10.17 -4.45 7.76
CA ALA A 73 -10.23 -5.86 7.41
C ALA A 73 -9.09 -6.30 6.49
N LEU A 74 -8.67 -5.45 5.53
CA LEU A 74 -7.52 -5.74 4.66
C LEU A 74 -6.22 -5.83 5.45
N ASP A 75 -5.96 -4.88 6.35
CA ASP A 75 -4.79 -4.88 7.22
C ASP A 75 -4.80 -6.07 8.16
N SER A 76 -5.96 -6.39 8.77
CA SER A 76 -6.10 -7.57 9.61
C SER A 76 -5.78 -8.86 8.85
N ALA A 77 -6.23 -8.98 7.60
CA ALA A 77 -5.91 -10.12 6.74
C ALA A 77 -4.41 -10.20 6.40
N LEU A 78 -3.80 -9.08 6.02
CA LEU A 78 -2.36 -8.99 5.74
C LEU A 78 -1.51 -9.34 6.96
N THR A 79 -1.84 -8.79 8.13
CA THR A 79 -1.18 -9.09 9.40
C THR A 79 -1.28 -10.57 9.74
N ALA A 80 -2.48 -11.17 9.65
CA ALA A 80 -2.64 -12.58 9.96
C ALA A 80 -1.84 -13.49 9.02
N ILE A 81 -1.78 -13.15 7.73
CA ILE A 81 -0.99 -13.88 6.73
C ILE A 81 0.52 -13.73 7.00
N ALA A 82 0.98 -12.51 7.29
CA ALA A 82 2.39 -12.23 7.57
C ALA A 82 2.88 -12.87 8.88
N GLN A 83 2.00 -13.03 9.87
CA GLN A 83 2.35 -13.65 11.16
C GLN A 83 2.35 -15.18 11.10
N SER A 84 1.33 -15.78 10.46
CA SER A 84 1.21 -17.24 10.44
C SER A 84 1.96 -17.90 9.28
N GLY A 85 2.33 -17.13 8.25
CA GLY A 85 2.84 -17.65 6.98
C GLY A 85 1.81 -18.43 6.15
N ASP A 86 0.57 -18.51 6.65
CA ASP A 86 -0.59 -19.18 6.03
C ASP A 86 -0.27 -20.55 5.38
N PRO A 87 0.22 -21.54 6.13
CA PRO A 87 0.77 -22.79 5.57
C PRO A 87 -0.26 -23.64 4.81
N ASP A 88 -1.54 -23.53 5.16
CA ASP A 88 -2.65 -24.24 4.50
C ASP A 88 -3.29 -23.43 3.36
N ASN A 89 -2.74 -22.26 3.04
CA ASN A 89 -3.22 -21.30 2.04
C ASN A 89 -4.64 -20.78 2.27
N ARG A 90 -5.29 -21.07 3.42
CA ARG A 90 -6.72 -20.78 3.61
C ARG A 90 -6.98 -19.28 3.67
N ARG A 91 -6.11 -18.50 4.32
CA ARG A 91 -6.27 -17.05 4.44
C ARG A 91 -6.05 -16.37 3.10
N ARG A 92 -5.03 -16.79 2.34
CA ARG A 92 -4.73 -16.27 0.99
C ARG A 92 -5.86 -16.55 0.00
N VAL A 93 -6.38 -17.78 -0.03
CA VAL A 93 -7.53 -18.15 -0.87
C VAL A 93 -8.77 -17.35 -0.50
N LYS A 94 -9.05 -17.18 0.81
CA LYS A 94 -10.20 -16.39 1.28
C LYS A 94 -10.09 -14.92 0.83
N LEU A 95 -8.92 -14.30 1.01
CA LEU A 95 -8.66 -12.92 0.62
C LEU A 95 -8.81 -12.74 -0.89
N ALA A 96 -8.21 -13.64 -1.68
CA ALA A 96 -8.30 -13.64 -3.14
C ALA A 96 -9.74 -13.69 -3.64
N LYS A 97 -10.55 -14.63 -3.12
CA LYS A 97 -11.97 -14.73 -3.48
C LYS A 97 -12.76 -13.46 -3.12
N SER A 98 -12.50 -12.86 -1.96
CA SER A 98 -13.22 -11.68 -1.51
C SER A 98 -12.95 -10.43 -2.38
N LEU A 99 -11.74 -10.33 -2.95
CA LEU A 99 -11.32 -9.19 -3.77
C LEU A 99 -11.51 -9.40 -5.28
N ALA A 100 -11.84 -10.62 -5.71
CA ALA A 100 -12.11 -10.93 -7.11
C ALA A 100 -13.51 -10.53 -7.59
N LEU A 101 -14.40 -10.13 -6.67
CA LEU A 101 -15.76 -9.72 -7.00
C LEU A 101 -15.75 -8.38 -7.76
N LYS A 102 -16.60 -8.23 -8.78
CA LYS A 102 -16.75 -6.96 -9.52
C LYS A 102 -17.06 -5.77 -8.60
N ALA A 103 -17.88 -5.98 -7.58
CA ALA A 103 -18.20 -4.96 -6.58
C ALA A 103 -17.02 -4.62 -5.66
N ALA A 104 -16.02 -5.50 -5.54
CA ALA A 104 -14.82 -5.30 -4.74
C ALA A 104 -13.69 -4.60 -5.50
N GLN A 105 -13.91 -4.17 -6.75
CA GLN A 105 -12.89 -3.51 -7.58
C GLN A 105 -12.17 -2.36 -6.85
N PRO A 106 -12.85 -1.44 -6.15
CA PRO A 106 -12.16 -0.40 -5.38
C PRO A 106 -11.28 -0.95 -4.25
N ARG A 107 -11.75 -2.00 -3.55
CA ARG A 107 -10.97 -2.67 -2.50
C ARG A 107 -9.76 -3.42 -3.06
N TYR A 108 -9.88 -3.99 -4.26
CA TYR A 108 -8.78 -4.63 -4.96
C TYR A 108 -7.70 -3.61 -5.33
N GLU A 109 -8.09 -2.47 -5.89
CA GLU A 109 -7.15 -1.38 -6.22
C GLU A 109 -6.45 -0.85 -4.97
N ALA A 110 -7.19 -0.65 -3.88
CA ALA A 110 -6.62 -0.27 -2.60
C ALA A 110 -5.66 -1.34 -2.06
N PHE A 111 -5.97 -2.63 -2.23
CA PHE A 111 -5.09 -3.73 -1.84
C PHE A 111 -3.77 -3.73 -2.62
N LEU A 112 -3.79 -3.47 -3.94
CA LEU A 112 -2.57 -3.37 -4.75
C LEU A 112 -1.65 -2.24 -4.29
N GLU A 113 -2.19 -1.17 -3.74
CA GLU A 113 -1.41 -0.10 -3.13
C GLU A 113 -0.96 -0.43 -1.69
N ARG A 114 -1.85 -1.05 -0.90
CA ARG A 114 -1.66 -1.27 0.53
C ARG A 114 -0.65 -2.38 0.84
N ALA A 115 -0.65 -3.49 0.08
CA ALA A 115 0.20 -4.65 0.35
C ALA A 115 1.71 -4.32 0.27
N PRO A 116 2.24 -3.62 -0.77
CA PRO A 116 3.63 -3.19 -0.75
C PRO A 116 3.96 -2.25 0.42
N ALA A 117 3.07 -1.31 0.75
CA ALA A 117 3.26 -0.40 1.89
C ALA A 117 3.28 -1.15 3.23
N PHE A 118 2.51 -2.24 3.35
CA PHE A 118 2.51 -3.11 4.53
C PHE A 118 3.87 -3.78 4.71
N ILE A 119 4.44 -4.34 3.64
CA ILE A 119 5.77 -4.96 3.67
C ILE A 119 6.84 -3.92 4.06
N ALA A 120 6.79 -2.73 3.44
CA ALA A 120 7.74 -1.66 3.72
C ALA A 120 7.70 -1.19 5.19
N ALA A 121 6.51 -1.11 5.79
CA ALA A 121 6.33 -0.71 7.18
C ALA A 121 6.92 -1.72 8.18
N ALA A 122 7.02 -3.00 7.81
CA ALA A 122 7.65 -4.02 8.65
C ALA A 122 9.19 -3.94 8.63
N ALA A 123 9.78 -3.49 7.52
CA ALA A 123 11.22 -3.54 7.27
C ALA A 123 12.11 -2.90 8.38
N PRO A 124 11.78 -1.73 8.97
CA PRO A 124 12.63 -1.11 10.00
C PRO A 124 12.85 -1.97 11.25
N THR A 125 11.96 -2.93 11.51
CA THR A 125 12.03 -3.83 12.68
C THR A 125 12.74 -5.15 12.41
N LEU A 126 13.17 -5.39 11.16
CA LEU A 126 13.76 -6.66 10.71
C LEU A 126 15.27 -6.51 10.50
N HIS A 127 15.99 -7.62 10.69
CA HIS A 127 17.44 -7.71 10.52
C HIS A 127 17.83 -9.00 9.78
N GLY A 128 19.06 -9.02 9.22
CA GLY A 128 19.63 -10.19 8.56
C GLY A 128 18.80 -10.70 7.38
N GLU A 129 18.64 -12.02 7.26
CA GLU A 129 17.89 -12.67 6.18
C GLU A 129 16.39 -12.28 6.16
N ARG A 130 15.81 -11.98 7.31
CA ARG A 130 14.40 -11.52 7.39
C ARG A 130 14.23 -10.14 6.76
N LEU A 131 15.20 -9.24 6.98
CA LEU A 131 15.22 -7.94 6.31
C LEU A 131 15.37 -8.11 4.79
N ARG A 132 16.31 -8.96 4.34
CA ARG A 132 16.48 -9.24 2.91
C ARG A 132 15.18 -9.76 2.28
N THR A 133 14.55 -10.74 2.92
CA THR A 133 13.27 -11.31 2.48
C THR A 133 12.17 -10.25 2.37
N ALA A 134 12.11 -9.31 3.32
CA ALA A 134 11.15 -8.21 3.28
C ALA A 134 11.44 -7.21 2.15
N LEU A 135 12.71 -6.89 1.89
CA LEU A 135 13.11 -6.00 0.79
C LEU A 135 12.82 -6.62 -0.58
N ASP A 136 13.21 -7.89 -0.78
CA ASP A 136 12.91 -8.63 -2.01
C ASP A 136 11.39 -8.76 -2.21
N GLY A 137 10.66 -9.03 -1.11
CA GLY A 137 9.21 -9.08 -1.10
C GLY A 137 8.57 -7.74 -1.47
N TYR A 138 9.12 -6.63 -0.98
CA TYR A 138 8.64 -5.29 -1.32
C TYR A 138 8.79 -4.98 -2.81
N ASP A 139 9.95 -5.30 -3.39
CA ASP A 139 10.20 -5.09 -4.82
C ASP A 139 9.31 -5.98 -5.69
N ALA A 140 9.15 -7.26 -5.31
CA ALA A 140 8.24 -8.19 -5.98
C ALA A 140 6.78 -7.70 -5.91
N ALA A 141 6.33 -7.26 -4.73
CA ALA A 141 4.97 -6.74 -4.54
C ALA A 141 4.71 -5.47 -5.36
N ARG A 142 5.67 -4.52 -5.39
CA ARG A 142 5.53 -3.32 -6.23
C ARG A 142 5.45 -3.64 -7.71
N THR A 143 6.30 -4.57 -8.16
CA THR A 143 6.32 -5.00 -9.56
C THR A 143 5.00 -5.66 -9.93
N LEU A 144 4.53 -6.60 -9.11
CA LEU A 144 3.24 -7.26 -9.32
C LEU A 144 2.08 -6.25 -9.36
N ALA A 145 2.03 -5.31 -8.42
CA ALA A 145 0.98 -4.28 -8.40
C ALA A 145 1.00 -3.37 -9.63
N ALA A 146 2.20 -3.02 -10.14
CA ALA A 146 2.32 -2.20 -11.35
C ALA A 146 1.87 -2.99 -12.58
N THR A 147 2.32 -4.23 -12.73
CA THR A 147 1.94 -5.12 -13.84
C THR A 147 0.45 -5.43 -13.83
N ALA A 148 -0.13 -5.69 -12.65
CA ALA A 148 -1.56 -5.96 -12.50
C ALA A 148 -2.44 -4.83 -13.04
N ARG A 149 -2.06 -3.58 -12.75
CA ARG A 149 -2.75 -2.38 -13.26
C ARG A 149 -2.53 -2.18 -14.75
N ALA A 150 -1.29 -2.33 -15.21
CA ALA A 150 -0.93 -2.09 -16.61
C ALA A 150 -1.55 -3.13 -17.57
N LEU A 151 -1.62 -4.39 -17.15
CA LEU A 151 -2.07 -5.51 -17.98
C LEU A 151 -3.47 -6.01 -17.63
N THR A 152 -4.15 -5.37 -16.67
CA THR A 152 -5.48 -5.81 -16.17
C THR A 152 -5.49 -7.30 -15.83
N LEU A 153 -4.52 -7.71 -15.00
CA LEU A 153 -4.40 -9.12 -14.61
C LEU A 153 -5.63 -9.59 -13.82
N ASP A 154 -5.88 -10.90 -13.84
CA ASP A 154 -6.92 -11.53 -13.03
C ASP A 154 -6.74 -11.17 -11.55
N ALA A 155 -7.79 -10.62 -10.95
CA ALA A 155 -7.74 -10.12 -9.58
C ALA A 155 -7.51 -11.25 -8.57
N GLN A 156 -8.14 -12.42 -8.77
CA GLN A 156 -8.01 -13.53 -7.83
C GLN A 156 -6.58 -14.06 -7.78
N ALA A 157 -5.99 -14.34 -8.94
CA ALA A 157 -4.61 -14.81 -9.06
C ALA A 157 -3.62 -13.76 -8.54
N THR A 158 -3.83 -12.48 -8.88
CA THR A 158 -2.97 -11.38 -8.41
C THR A 158 -2.99 -11.26 -6.90
N VAL A 159 -4.17 -11.30 -6.27
CA VAL A 159 -4.30 -11.22 -4.81
C VAL A 159 -3.66 -12.43 -4.14
N TYR A 160 -3.85 -13.63 -4.69
CA TYR A 160 -3.25 -14.85 -4.16
C TYR A 160 -1.72 -14.77 -4.17
N GLU A 161 -1.12 -14.36 -5.30
CA GLU A 161 0.32 -14.21 -5.45
C GLU A 161 0.87 -13.13 -4.51
N MET A 162 0.24 -11.95 -4.49
CA MET A 162 0.61 -10.84 -3.60
C MET A 162 0.58 -11.27 -2.13
N ALA A 163 -0.47 -11.96 -1.71
CA ALA A 163 -0.60 -12.44 -0.34
C ALA A 163 0.41 -13.56 -0.04
N GLY A 164 0.84 -14.33 -1.04
CA GLY A 164 1.97 -15.26 -0.95
C GLY A 164 3.31 -14.57 -0.69
N ILE A 165 3.54 -13.39 -1.29
CA ILE A 165 4.71 -12.56 -0.98
C ILE A 165 4.66 -12.11 0.49
N VAL A 166 3.51 -11.63 0.95
CA VAL A 166 3.29 -11.20 2.35
C VAL A 166 3.52 -12.36 3.34
N ALA A 167 3.09 -13.58 3.00
CA ALA A 167 3.27 -14.76 3.85
C ALA A 167 4.74 -15.11 4.11
N ARG A 168 5.67 -14.72 3.22
CA ARG A 168 7.11 -14.98 3.40
C ARG A 168 7.72 -14.18 4.57
N LEU A 169 7.06 -13.11 5.03
CA LEU A 169 7.50 -12.32 6.18
C LEU A 169 7.49 -13.09 7.52
N ALA A 170 6.76 -14.20 7.59
CA ALA A 170 6.74 -15.09 8.74
C ALA A 170 8.05 -15.88 8.91
N ARG A 171 8.89 -15.91 7.87
CA ARG A 171 10.14 -16.67 7.83
C ARG A 171 11.35 -15.80 8.20
#